data_AF-A0A841GRJ2-F1
#
_entry.id   AF-A0A841GRJ2-F1
#
_cell.length_a   1.000
_cell.length_b   1.000
_cell.length_c   1.000
_cell.angle_alpha   90.00
_cell.angle_beta   90.00
_cell.angle_gamma   90.00
#
_symmetry.space_group_name_H-M   'P 1'
#
loop_
_entity.id
_entity.type
_entity.pdbx_description
1 polymer ?
#
loop_
_entity_poly.entity_id
_entity_poly.type
_entity_poly.pdbx_seq_one_letter_code
_entity_poly.pdbx_strand_id
1 'polypeptide(L)'
;MRARSLLVLAATLGAAACQSDAIPSATPAMTEPVQEELLTLVTAPPLNSVQQRRLSVVRERGSSAQVNVARVQAAPAQRLNRKSALRFQVAPGISVVADGENFVQRAPGDVSWSGAVRGGVGRVQLVMVDGAVTGTITVDRTTWSVAPLGDGLHSVTRIDQNGLPPEHAPDNPSGALRDDFGGALQARVPAGGGTVGALANTTINVAVVYTASVLAAAPNIASLIQLAVDETNQSYVNSGINITFNRVYTGPVTYNEASRSFTQHTNALALTADGLMDNVHTLRNTYAADVVLLVVNDSEACGQAAAINATATSAFAVADYTCITGYYSFGHEIGHLQGARHDRYVDASTSPYSYGHGFIPASKTWRTVMSYGNNCSNCTRIQYWSNPLKTYGGVAMGTALYEDNARVLNLTAPTVAAFR
;
A
#
# COMPACT_ATOMS: atom_id res chain seq x y z
N MET A 1 -74.22 -68.66 10.43
CA MET A 1 -73.27 -69.71 10.89
C MET A 1 -71.90 -69.35 10.33
N ARG A 2 -70.76 -69.36 11.04
CA ARG A 2 -70.38 -69.68 12.43
C ARG A 2 -69.60 -68.45 12.98
N ALA A 3 -69.63 -67.99 14.24
CA ALA A 3 -69.20 -68.62 15.51
C ALA A 3 -67.75 -69.19 15.42
N ARG A 4 -66.76 -68.82 16.26
CA ARG A 4 -66.69 -68.15 17.58
C ARG A 4 -65.53 -67.10 17.60
N SER A 5 -65.60 -65.98 18.34
CA SER A 5 -65.08 -65.72 19.72
C SER A 5 -63.56 -65.94 19.88
N LEU A 6 -62.74 -65.22 20.66
CA LEU A 6 -62.86 -64.25 21.80
C LEU A 6 -61.94 -63.00 21.51
N LEU A 7 -61.78 -61.88 22.25
CA LEU A 7 -62.32 -61.15 23.45
C LEU A 7 -62.03 -59.64 23.15
N VAL A 8 -62.68 -58.54 23.60
CA VAL A 8 -63.08 -57.98 24.93
C VAL A 8 -61.87 -57.81 25.89
N LEU A 9 -61.50 -56.64 26.44
CA LEU A 9 -62.26 -55.49 26.98
C LEU A 9 -61.53 -54.12 26.77
N ALA A 10 -62.26 -53.01 26.96
CA ALA A 10 -61.73 -51.63 27.13
C ALA A 10 -60.90 -51.48 28.44
N ALA A 11 -59.89 -50.61 28.57
CA ALA A 11 -59.92 -49.13 28.70
C ALA A 11 -60.90 -48.63 29.79
N THR A 12 -60.56 -47.72 30.72
CA THR A 12 -59.64 -46.56 30.64
C THR A 12 -59.00 -46.18 32.00
N LEU A 13 -58.20 -45.09 31.99
CA LEU A 13 -57.72 -44.23 33.10
C LEU A 13 -56.32 -44.52 33.70
N GLY A 14 -55.52 -43.45 33.73
CA GLY A 14 -54.13 -43.42 34.20
C GLY A 14 -53.37 -42.26 33.56
N ALA A 15 -53.55 -41.03 34.08
CA ALA A 15 -52.88 -39.85 33.55
C ALA A 15 -51.42 -39.79 34.05
N ALA A 16 -50.46 -39.82 33.13
CA ALA A 16 -49.04 -39.63 33.42
C ALA A 16 -48.58 -38.24 32.97
N ALA A 17 -47.82 -37.55 33.81
CA ALA A 17 -47.25 -36.24 33.48
C ALA A 17 -46.00 -36.41 32.60
N CYS A 18 -45.99 -35.81 31.40
CA CYS A 18 -44.78 -35.71 30.60
C CYS A 18 -43.83 -34.67 31.23
N GLN A 19 -42.70 -35.13 31.77
CA GLN A 19 -41.57 -34.26 32.06
C GLN A 19 -40.95 -33.77 30.74
N SER A 20 -40.60 -32.49 30.67
CA SER A 20 -39.96 -31.90 29.50
C SER A 20 -38.43 -31.99 29.64
N ASP A 21 -37.81 -32.94 28.95
CA ASP A 21 -36.35 -33.04 28.89
C ASP A 21 -35.77 -31.84 28.11
N ALA A 22 -35.34 -30.82 28.86
CA ALA A 22 -34.70 -29.63 28.31
C ALA A 22 -33.24 -29.97 27.93
N ILE A 23 -33.00 -30.24 26.65
CA ILE A 23 -31.65 -30.42 26.10
C ILE A 23 -30.85 -29.12 26.30
N PRO A 24 -29.73 -29.11 27.04
CA PRO A 24 -28.96 -27.91 27.26
C PRO A 24 -28.18 -27.53 26.00
N SER A 25 -28.66 -26.51 25.28
CA SER A 25 -28.01 -25.98 24.07
C SER A 25 -26.76 -25.14 24.41
N ALA A 26 -25.74 -25.81 24.94
CA ALA A 26 -24.45 -25.21 25.24
C ALA A 26 -23.60 -25.05 23.96
N THR A 27 -24.03 -24.18 23.04
CA THR A 27 -23.11 -23.62 22.04
C THR A 27 -21.98 -22.92 22.79
N PRO A 28 -20.70 -23.34 22.63
CA PRO A 28 -19.60 -22.61 23.25
C PRO A 28 -19.57 -21.21 22.64
N ALA A 29 -19.78 -20.20 23.47
CA ALA A 29 -19.59 -18.82 23.04
C ALA A 29 -18.13 -18.68 22.57
N MET A 30 -17.94 -18.39 21.28
CA MET A 30 -16.62 -18.02 20.79
C MET A 30 -16.23 -16.72 21.48
N THR A 31 -15.36 -16.83 22.48
CA THR A 31 -14.77 -15.66 23.15
C THR A 31 -13.97 -14.90 22.11
N GLU A 32 -14.48 -13.74 21.70
CA GLU A 32 -13.77 -12.77 20.87
C GLU A 32 -12.32 -12.64 21.37
N PRO A 33 -11.31 -12.75 20.49
CA PRO A 33 -9.92 -12.72 20.93
C PRO A 33 -9.62 -11.40 21.64
N VAL A 34 -8.97 -11.51 22.80
CA VAL A 34 -8.66 -10.37 23.68
C VAL A 34 -7.96 -9.28 22.87
N GLN A 35 -8.57 -8.10 22.83
CA GLN A 35 -8.04 -6.98 22.06
C GLN A 35 -6.87 -6.35 22.82
N GLU A 36 -5.69 -6.35 22.21
CA GLU A 36 -4.47 -5.84 22.84
C GLU A 36 -4.14 -4.44 22.30
N GLU A 37 -4.04 -3.45 23.18
CA GLU A 37 -3.68 -2.06 22.83
C GLU A 37 -2.22 -1.98 22.33
N LEU A 38 -2.01 -1.70 21.04
CA LEU A 38 -0.68 -1.44 20.49
C LEU A 38 -0.33 0.06 20.51
N LEU A 39 -1.31 0.93 20.22
CA LEU A 39 -1.15 2.40 20.24
C LEU A 39 -2.15 3.04 21.18
N THR A 40 -1.67 3.60 22.29
CA THR A 40 -2.48 4.43 23.21
C THR A 40 -2.12 5.90 23.01
N LEU A 41 -3.12 6.78 22.89
CA LEU A 41 -2.86 8.22 22.77
C LEU A 41 -2.34 8.81 24.09
N VAL A 42 -1.46 9.80 23.98
CA VAL A 42 -0.90 10.51 25.12
C VAL A 42 -1.13 12.00 24.95
N THR A 43 -1.89 12.60 25.86
CA THR A 43 -2.14 14.05 25.88
C THR A 43 -0.89 14.77 26.41
N ALA A 44 -0.32 15.67 25.61
CA ALA A 44 0.80 16.54 25.95
C ALA A 44 1.97 15.86 26.72
N PRO A 45 2.55 14.74 26.23
CA PRO A 45 3.70 14.13 26.85
C PRO A 45 4.90 15.09 26.91
N PRO A 46 5.80 14.96 27.90
CA PRO A 46 7.09 15.63 27.85
C PRO A 46 7.88 15.12 26.65
N LEU A 47 8.38 16.04 25.81
CA LEU A 47 9.17 15.73 24.62
C LEU A 47 10.57 16.34 24.75
N ASN A 48 11.60 15.56 24.42
CA ASN A 48 12.96 16.05 24.25
C ASN A 48 13.11 16.88 22.96
N SER A 49 14.21 17.60 22.79
CA SER A 49 14.41 18.52 21.65
C SER A 49 14.42 17.83 20.26
N VAL A 50 14.76 16.54 20.20
CA VAL A 50 14.71 15.74 18.96
C VAL A 50 13.27 15.34 18.64
N GLN A 51 12.51 14.88 19.64
CA GLN A 51 11.08 14.59 19.50
C GLN A 51 10.26 15.84 19.13
N GLN A 52 10.56 16.98 19.74
CA GLN A 52 9.93 18.27 19.40
C GLN A 52 10.16 18.63 17.93
N ARG A 53 11.40 18.56 17.44
CA ARG A 53 11.76 18.84 16.04
C ARG A 53 11.08 17.86 15.07
N ARG A 54 11.08 16.56 15.37
CA ARG A 54 10.37 15.54 14.56
C ARG A 54 8.87 15.82 14.50
N LEU A 55 8.26 16.21 15.63
CA LEU A 55 6.84 16.53 15.70
C LEU A 55 6.48 17.86 15.00
N SER A 56 7.39 18.85 14.98
CA SER A 56 7.18 20.10 14.25
C SER A 56 7.19 19.85 12.74
N VAL A 57 8.19 19.13 12.22
CA VAL A 57 8.26 18.70 10.81
C VAL A 57 7.01 17.91 10.38
N VAL A 58 6.45 17.06 11.26
CA VAL A 58 5.17 16.37 10.97
C VAL A 58 4.00 17.36 10.94
N ARG A 59 3.92 18.34 11.84
CA ARG A 59 2.84 19.34 11.90
C ARG A 59 2.90 20.41 10.81
N GLU A 60 4.07 20.68 10.26
CA GLU A 60 4.31 21.71 9.24
C GLU A 60 3.97 21.23 7.81
N ARG A 61 3.73 19.93 7.60
CA ARG A 61 3.28 19.37 6.32
C ARG A 61 1.84 19.76 5.99
N GLY A 62 1.59 20.19 4.77
CA GLY A 62 0.24 20.47 4.26
C GLY A 62 -0.72 19.28 4.37
N SER A 63 -0.20 18.06 4.27
CA SER A 63 -0.96 16.80 4.36
C SER A 63 -1.32 16.38 5.79
N SER A 64 -0.98 17.14 6.83
CA SER A 64 -1.22 16.77 8.24
C SER A 64 -2.55 17.29 8.80
N ALA A 65 -3.67 16.70 8.35
CA ALA A 65 -5.02 17.10 8.72
C ALA A 65 -5.33 17.04 10.25
N GLN A 66 -4.62 16.19 10.98
CA GLN A 66 -4.69 16.08 12.44
C GLN A 66 -3.45 15.32 12.94
N VAL A 67 -2.67 15.89 13.86
CA VAL A 67 -1.47 15.24 14.44
C VAL A 67 -1.67 14.96 15.93
N ASN A 68 -1.83 13.68 16.27
CA ASN A 68 -1.85 13.19 17.65
C ASN A 68 -0.48 12.58 18.02
N VAL A 69 -0.23 12.39 19.32
CA VAL A 69 0.94 11.64 19.82
C VAL A 69 0.46 10.39 20.54
N ALA A 70 1.07 9.25 20.24
CA ALA A 70 0.79 7.96 20.83
C ALA A 70 2.03 7.36 21.49
N ARG A 71 1.83 6.41 22.39
CA ARG A 71 2.84 5.49 22.89
C ARG A 71 2.58 4.09 22.32
N VAL A 72 3.61 3.48 21.74
CA VAL A 72 3.61 2.05 21.39
C VAL A 72 3.75 1.22 22.67
N GLN A 73 2.98 0.13 22.79
CA GLN A 73 3.08 -0.80 23.91
C GLN A 73 4.48 -1.42 24.00
N ALA A 74 4.97 -1.69 25.22
CA ALA A 74 6.24 -2.36 25.44
C ALA A 74 6.31 -3.73 24.75
N ALA A 75 7.49 -4.10 24.26
CA ALA A 75 7.75 -5.33 23.50
C ALA A 75 6.77 -5.59 22.32
N PRO A 76 6.57 -4.64 21.39
CA PRO A 76 5.56 -4.73 20.34
C PRO A 76 5.75 -5.96 19.42
N ALA A 77 6.98 -6.44 19.27
CA ALA A 77 7.32 -7.68 18.56
C ALA A 77 6.56 -8.92 19.06
N GLN A 78 6.19 -8.97 20.34
CA GLN A 78 5.40 -10.07 20.92
C GLN A 78 3.91 -9.98 20.55
N ARG A 79 3.45 -8.78 20.15
CA ARG A 79 2.05 -8.47 19.84
C ARG A 79 1.72 -8.65 18.36
N LEU A 80 2.66 -8.34 17.48
CA LEU A 80 2.51 -8.53 16.03
C LEU A 80 2.50 -10.03 15.69
N ASN A 81 1.34 -10.65 15.49
CA ASN A 81 1.24 -12.04 15.00
C ASN A 81 -0.08 -12.28 14.21
N ARG A 82 -0.22 -13.44 13.55
CA ARG A 82 -1.41 -13.79 12.73
C ARG A 82 -2.66 -14.24 13.52
N LYS A 83 -2.71 -13.94 14.82
CA LYS A 83 -3.84 -14.23 15.71
C LYS A 83 -4.14 -13.09 16.69
N SER A 84 -3.39 -11.98 16.60
CA SER A 84 -3.57 -10.81 17.45
C SER A 84 -4.69 -9.92 16.93
N ALA A 85 -5.65 -9.62 17.79
CA ALA A 85 -6.60 -8.53 17.60
C ALA A 85 -5.99 -7.26 18.20
N LEU A 86 -5.42 -6.39 17.39
CA LEU A 86 -4.69 -5.21 17.86
C LEU A 86 -5.60 -3.97 17.84
N ARG A 87 -5.55 -3.19 18.93
CA ARG A 87 -6.26 -1.92 19.06
C ARG A 87 -5.30 -0.74 18.90
N PHE A 88 -5.79 0.30 18.21
CA PHE A 88 -5.04 1.48 17.84
C PHE A 88 -5.90 2.74 18.09
N GLN A 89 -5.50 3.57 19.06
CA GLN A 89 -6.14 4.86 19.31
C GLN A 89 -5.57 5.89 18.31
N VAL A 90 -6.38 6.33 17.35
CA VAL A 90 -5.95 7.17 16.22
C VAL A 90 -6.28 8.65 16.39
N ALA A 91 -7.35 8.95 17.14
CA ALA A 91 -7.76 10.28 17.55
C ALA A 91 -8.50 10.20 18.89
N PRO A 92 -8.66 11.31 19.65
CA PRO A 92 -9.41 11.30 20.91
C PRO A 92 -10.82 10.72 20.73
N GLY A 93 -11.13 9.65 21.47
CA GLY A 93 -12.40 8.91 21.35
C GLY A 93 -12.51 7.95 20.16
N ILE A 94 -11.53 7.88 19.27
CA ILE A 94 -11.54 7.02 18.07
C ILE A 94 -10.48 5.93 18.20
N SER A 95 -10.92 4.68 18.29
CA SER A 95 -10.09 3.48 18.27
C SER A 95 -10.42 2.63 17.04
N VAL A 96 -9.39 2.14 16.37
CA VAL A 96 -9.47 1.12 15.32
C VAL A 96 -9.06 -0.23 15.93
N VAL A 97 -9.72 -1.31 15.53
CA VAL A 97 -9.30 -2.68 15.85
C VAL A 97 -9.02 -3.40 14.54
N ALA A 98 -7.89 -4.11 14.45
CA ALA A 98 -7.55 -4.92 13.28
C ALA A 98 -7.11 -6.33 13.67
N ASP A 99 -7.59 -7.31 12.91
CA ASP A 99 -7.33 -8.73 13.10
C ASP A 99 -6.16 -9.15 12.20
N GLY A 100 -5.07 -9.63 12.82
CA GLY A 100 -3.81 -9.92 12.11
C GLY A 100 -3.91 -11.09 11.14
N GLU A 101 -3.68 -10.81 9.84
CA GLU A 101 -3.71 -11.79 8.77
C GLU A 101 -2.29 -12.15 8.31
N ASN A 102 -1.46 -11.13 8.07
CA ASN A 102 -0.11 -11.27 7.56
C ASN A 102 0.92 -10.97 8.64
N PHE A 103 1.95 -11.79 8.66
CA PHE A 103 3.17 -11.58 9.44
C PHE A 103 4.34 -12.13 8.64
N VAL A 104 5.37 -11.29 8.49
CA VAL A 104 6.64 -11.60 7.84
C VAL A 104 7.75 -11.05 8.72
N GLN A 105 8.65 -11.91 9.19
CA GLN A 105 9.85 -11.51 9.91
C GLN A 105 11.06 -11.67 8.98
N ARG A 106 11.84 -10.59 8.80
CA ARG A 106 13.07 -10.59 7.98
C ARG A 106 14.31 -10.79 8.83
N ALA A 107 14.32 -10.24 10.04
CA ALA A 107 15.41 -10.34 11.00
C ALA A 107 14.87 -10.31 12.45
N PRO A 108 15.69 -10.61 13.48
CA PRO A 108 15.36 -10.21 14.84
C PRO A 108 15.12 -8.70 14.89
N GLY A 109 13.92 -8.27 15.27
CA GLY A 109 13.55 -6.85 15.31
C GLY A 109 13.06 -6.23 14.00
N ASP A 110 13.10 -6.91 12.85
CA ASP A 110 12.51 -6.44 11.58
C ASP A 110 11.30 -7.31 11.18
N VAL A 111 10.10 -6.72 11.29
CA VAL A 111 8.80 -7.39 11.09
C VAL A 111 7.87 -6.51 10.25
N SER A 112 7.21 -7.10 9.26
CA SER A 112 5.98 -6.57 8.68
C SER A 112 4.76 -7.32 9.22
N TRP A 113 3.71 -6.59 9.55
CA TRP A 113 2.41 -7.11 9.99
C TRP A 113 1.28 -6.37 9.27
N SER A 114 0.23 -7.09 8.88
CA SER A 114 -1.02 -6.44 8.47
C SER A 114 -2.26 -7.22 8.87
N GLY A 115 -3.34 -6.49 9.09
CA GLY A 115 -4.64 -7.05 9.49
C GLY A 115 -5.81 -6.25 8.95
N ALA A 116 -6.91 -6.93 8.63
CA ALA A 116 -8.15 -6.29 8.21
C ALA A 116 -8.82 -5.58 9.40
N VAL A 117 -9.47 -4.45 9.15
CA VAL A 117 -10.18 -3.68 10.20
C VAL A 117 -11.47 -4.39 10.59
N ARG A 118 -11.66 -4.67 11.89
CA ARG A 118 -12.84 -5.36 12.39
C ARG A 118 -14.08 -4.47 12.27
N GLY A 119 -15.12 -4.96 11.58
CA GLY A 119 -16.42 -4.29 11.49
C GLY A 119 -16.53 -3.15 10.46
N GLY A 120 -15.55 -2.99 9.56
CA GLY A 120 -15.58 -1.98 8.50
C GLY A 120 -14.72 -2.38 7.29
N VAL A 121 -14.69 -1.55 6.24
CA VAL A 121 -13.74 -1.74 5.15
C VAL A 121 -12.42 -1.08 5.56
N GLY A 122 -11.32 -1.83 5.62
CA GLY A 122 -10.05 -1.22 6.01
C GLY A 122 -8.93 -2.22 6.29
N ARG A 123 -7.73 -1.68 6.47
CA ARG A 123 -6.52 -2.44 6.80
C ARG A 123 -5.57 -1.60 7.62
N VAL A 124 -4.86 -2.25 8.54
CA VAL A 124 -3.68 -1.70 9.20
C VAL A 124 -2.44 -2.40 8.63
N GLN A 125 -1.41 -1.64 8.28
CA GLN A 125 -0.13 -2.14 7.80
C GLN A 125 1.01 -1.50 8.60
N LEU A 126 1.86 -2.33 9.19
CA LEU A 126 2.94 -1.91 10.09
C LEU A 126 4.25 -2.55 9.66
N VAL A 127 5.32 -1.76 9.68
CA VAL A 127 6.70 -2.22 9.71
C VAL A 127 7.32 -1.81 11.03
N MET A 128 7.84 -2.78 11.77
CA MET A 128 8.54 -2.57 13.04
C MET A 128 10.02 -2.87 12.82
N VAL A 129 10.88 -1.92 13.19
CA VAL A 129 12.35 -2.02 13.15
C VAL A 129 12.88 -1.56 14.50
N ASP A 130 13.65 -2.41 15.19
CA ASP A 130 14.26 -2.14 16.51
C ASP A 130 13.25 -1.63 17.58
N GLY A 131 12.00 -2.08 17.49
CA GLY A 131 10.91 -1.69 18.39
C GLY A 131 10.21 -0.37 18.05
N ALA A 132 10.71 0.40 17.08
CA ALA A 132 10.02 1.55 16.50
C ALA A 132 9.03 1.07 15.42
N VAL A 133 7.84 1.69 15.35
CA VAL A 133 6.78 1.29 14.42
C VAL A 133 6.49 2.39 13.41
N THR A 134 6.62 2.06 12.13
CA THR A 134 6.14 2.87 10.99
C THR A 134 4.93 2.17 10.39
N GLY A 135 3.87 2.88 10.00
CA GLY A 135 2.67 2.22 9.51
C GLY A 135 1.60 3.13 8.93
N THR A 136 0.60 2.51 8.33
CA THR A 136 -0.68 3.14 7.97
C THR A 136 -1.85 2.38 8.58
N ILE A 137 -2.86 3.14 8.99
CA ILE A 137 -4.15 2.66 9.48
C ILE A 137 -5.19 3.26 8.54
N THR A 138 -5.87 2.43 7.74
CA THR A 138 -6.88 2.88 6.78
C THR A 138 -8.24 2.33 7.17
N VAL A 139 -9.21 3.22 7.41
CA VAL A 139 -10.62 2.87 7.67
C VAL A 139 -11.51 3.60 6.67
N ASP A 140 -12.29 2.83 5.93
CA ASP A 140 -13.01 3.17 4.70
C ASP A 140 -12.13 3.88 3.66
N ARG A 141 -11.96 5.19 3.83
CA ARG A 141 -11.18 6.12 3.00
C ARG A 141 -10.43 7.17 3.83
N THR A 142 -10.34 7.00 5.15
CA THR A 142 -9.52 7.83 6.04
C THR A 142 -8.25 7.07 6.38
N THR A 143 -7.10 7.67 6.07
CA THR A 143 -5.78 7.08 6.37
C THR A 143 -5.09 7.89 7.46
N TRP A 144 -4.58 7.19 8.48
CA TRP A 144 -3.63 7.74 9.45
C TRP A 144 -2.26 7.11 9.23
N SER A 145 -1.21 7.92 9.14
CA SER A 145 0.17 7.44 9.23
C SER A 145 0.64 7.36 10.68
N VAL A 146 1.52 6.40 10.96
CA VAL A 146 2.19 6.19 12.24
C VAL A 146 3.69 6.30 12.00
N ALA A 147 4.38 7.16 12.75
CA ALA A 147 5.83 7.35 12.60
C ALA A 147 6.52 7.60 13.96
N PRO A 148 7.75 7.08 14.19
CA PRO A 148 8.42 7.19 15.47
C PRO A 148 8.99 8.59 15.73
N LEU A 149 8.73 9.12 16.93
CA LEU A 149 9.37 10.32 17.47
C LEU A 149 10.61 9.96 18.31
N GLY A 150 10.57 8.82 19.02
CA GLY A 150 11.63 8.31 19.90
C GLY A 150 11.06 7.87 21.26
N ASP A 151 11.78 7.07 22.03
CA ASP A 151 11.42 6.65 23.41
C ASP A 151 10.02 6.00 23.51
N GLY A 152 9.64 5.23 22.49
CA GLY A 152 8.32 4.61 22.33
C GLY A 152 7.19 5.58 21.94
N LEU A 153 7.46 6.90 21.87
CA LEU A 153 6.51 7.88 21.36
C LEU A 153 6.51 7.93 19.83
N HIS A 154 5.32 8.07 19.27
CA HIS A 154 5.03 8.08 17.84
C HIS A 154 4.04 9.20 17.53
N SER A 155 4.14 9.82 16.35
CA SER A 155 3.04 10.61 15.82
C SER A 155 2.00 9.68 15.19
N VAL A 156 0.73 10.03 15.33
CA VAL A 156 -0.39 9.40 14.61
C VAL A 156 -1.13 10.50 13.88
N THR A 157 -1.03 10.51 12.56
CA THR A 157 -1.33 11.68 11.73
C THR A 157 -2.37 11.34 10.67
N ARG A 158 -3.56 11.96 10.74
CA ARG A 158 -4.56 11.82 9.67
C ARG A 158 -4.06 12.54 8.43
N ILE A 159 -3.98 11.82 7.31
CA ILE A 159 -3.51 12.35 6.03
C ILE A 159 -4.63 13.13 5.35
N ASP A 160 -4.36 14.38 4.95
CA ASP A 160 -5.10 15.05 3.87
C ASP A 160 -4.38 14.76 2.55
N GLN A 161 -5.06 14.07 1.63
CA GLN A 161 -4.50 13.81 0.30
C GLN A 161 -4.49 15.06 -0.59
N ASN A 162 -5.28 16.09 -0.29
CA ASN A 162 -5.25 17.37 -1.00
C ASN A 162 -4.10 18.28 -0.54
N GLY A 163 -3.44 17.96 0.59
CA GLY A 163 -2.29 18.67 1.14
C GLY A 163 -0.93 18.03 0.84
N LEU A 164 -0.92 16.96 0.04
CA LEU A 164 0.31 16.35 -0.48
C LEU A 164 0.88 17.14 -1.68
N PRO A 165 2.15 16.90 -2.06
CA PRO A 165 2.70 17.42 -3.31
C PRO A 165 1.82 17.14 -4.55
N PRO A 166 1.93 17.97 -5.62
CA PRO A 166 1.31 17.70 -6.91
C PRO A 166 1.64 16.30 -7.45
N GLU A 167 0.78 15.74 -8.28
CA GLU A 167 0.99 14.38 -8.82
C GLU A 167 2.14 14.29 -9.84
N HIS A 168 2.59 15.43 -10.36
CA HIS A 168 3.67 15.60 -11.35
C HIS A 168 4.28 16.99 -11.20
N ALA A 169 5.54 17.15 -11.64
CA ALA A 169 6.23 18.43 -11.61
C ALA A 169 5.68 19.42 -12.67
N PRO A 170 5.81 20.75 -12.47
CA PRO A 170 5.37 21.76 -13.44
C PRO A 170 6.05 21.68 -14.81
N ASP A 171 7.21 21.03 -14.92
CA ASP A 171 7.91 20.76 -16.19
C ASP A 171 7.31 19.57 -16.98
N ASN A 172 6.40 18.80 -16.37
CA ASN A 172 5.64 17.72 -16.97
C ASN A 172 4.12 17.79 -16.62
N PRO A 173 3.41 18.85 -17.04
CA PRO A 173 2.06 19.21 -16.54
C PRO A 173 0.90 18.30 -17.01
N SER A 174 1.20 17.20 -17.70
CA SER A 174 0.22 16.19 -18.13
C SER A 174 0.44 14.82 -17.49
N GLY A 175 1.53 14.63 -16.72
CA GLY A 175 1.99 13.31 -16.28
C GLY A 175 2.47 12.39 -17.40
N ALA A 176 2.28 12.75 -18.68
CA ALA A 176 2.67 11.95 -19.82
C ALA A 176 4.19 11.99 -20.01
N LEU A 177 4.88 11.02 -19.40
CA LEU A 177 6.33 10.86 -19.48
C LEU A 177 6.81 10.91 -20.93
N ARG A 178 7.88 11.68 -21.16
CA ARG A 178 8.44 11.94 -22.47
C ARG A 178 9.16 10.69 -22.99
N ASP A 179 8.89 10.28 -24.23
CA ASP A 179 9.68 9.26 -24.96
C ASP A 179 11.13 9.74 -25.25
N ASP A 180 11.45 10.98 -24.86
CA ASP A 180 12.63 11.78 -25.22
C ASP A 180 13.92 11.42 -24.46
N PHE A 181 14.01 10.28 -23.77
CA PHE A 181 15.26 9.81 -23.17
C PHE A 181 16.28 9.49 -24.27
N GLY A 182 17.12 10.49 -24.57
CA GLY A 182 17.58 10.79 -25.93
C GLY A 182 18.28 9.65 -26.67
N GLY A 183 17.56 9.04 -27.62
CA GLY A 183 18.08 8.15 -28.66
C GLY A 183 18.66 6.80 -28.23
N ALA A 184 19.06 6.64 -26.96
CA ALA A 184 19.88 5.53 -26.49
C ALA A 184 19.10 4.35 -25.86
N LEU A 185 17.83 4.54 -25.48
CA LEU A 185 17.07 3.57 -24.67
C LEU A 185 16.00 2.77 -25.45
N GLN A 186 15.89 2.95 -26.78
CA GLN A 186 14.83 2.34 -27.59
C GLN A 186 15.17 0.92 -28.09
N ALA A 187 14.95 -0.08 -27.24
CA ALA A 187 14.75 -1.47 -27.64
C ALA A 187 13.28 -1.87 -27.42
N ARG A 188 12.41 -1.61 -28.40
CA ARG A 188 10.97 -1.93 -28.31
C ARG A 188 10.74 -3.44 -28.32
N VAL A 189 10.27 -4.00 -27.20
CA VAL A 189 9.83 -5.40 -27.11
C VAL A 189 8.50 -5.56 -27.88
N PRO A 190 8.31 -6.63 -28.69
CA PRO A 190 7.04 -6.87 -29.37
C PRO A 190 5.90 -7.17 -28.37
N ALA A 191 4.70 -6.63 -28.63
CA ALA A 191 3.51 -6.93 -27.83
C ALA A 191 3.06 -8.39 -28.04
N GLY A 192 3.53 -9.29 -27.18
CA GLY A 192 3.19 -10.72 -27.23
C GLY A 192 1.73 -10.98 -26.89
N GLY A 193 0.92 -11.36 -27.89
CA GLY A 193 -0.49 -11.69 -27.74
C GLY A 193 -0.75 -13.04 -27.05
N GLY A 194 -0.39 -13.16 -25.77
CA GLY A 194 -0.67 -14.34 -24.94
C GLY A 194 -2.12 -14.39 -24.45
N THR A 195 -2.75 -15.56 -24.54
CA THR A 195 -4.04 -15.85 -23.89
C THR A 195 -3.87 -15.90 -22.36
N VAL A 196 -4.70 -15.16 -21.62
CA VAL A 196 -4.59 -15.06 -20.16
C VAL A 196 -5.12 -16.32 -19.47
N GLY A 197 -4.24 -17.32 -19.33
CA GLY A 197 -4.36 -18.32 -18.27
C GLY A 197 -4.08 -17.70 -16.90
N ALA A 198 -4.18 -18.49 -15.84
CA ALA A 198 -3.77 -18.05 -14.50
C ALA A 198 -2.25 -17.85 -14.46
N LEU A 199 -1.80 -16.62 -14.68
CA LEU A 199 -0.37 -16.25 -14.70
C LEU A 199 0.26 -16.53 -13.33
N ALA A 200 1.43 -17.17 -13.34
CA ALA A 200 2.14 -17.47 -12.10
C ALA A 200 2.58 -16.18 -11.39
N ASN A 201 2.58 -16.19 -10.05
CA ASN A 201 3.00 -15.03 -9.27
C ASN A 201 4.46 -14.70 -9.53
N THR A 202 4.70 -13.54 -10.13
CA THR A 202 6.00 -13.11 -10.63
C THR A 202 6.67 -12.18 -9.63
N THR A 203 7.90 -12.51 -9.22
CA THR A 203 8.69 -11.64 -8.33
C THR A 203 9.43 -10.59 -9.16
N ILE A 204 9.32 -9.31 -8.79
CA ILE A 204 10.13 -8.22 -9.34
C ILE A 204 11.05 -7.72 -8.23
N ASN A 205 12.37 -7.70 -8.50
CA ASN A 205 13.37 -7.24 -7.55
C ASN A 205 13.51 -5.72 -7.60
N VAL A 206 13.28 -5.05 -6.48
CA VAL A 206 13.36 -3.59 -6.37
C VAL A 206 14.51 -3.18 -5.45
N ALA A 207 15.43 -2.36 -5.96
CA ALA A 207 16.41 -1.64 -5.17
C ALA A 207 15.89 -0.22 -4.91
N VAL A 208 16.04 0.26 -3.67
CA VAL A 208 15.60 1.60 -3.29
C VAL A 208 16.77 2.39 -2.72
N VAL A 209 17.03 3.57 -3.28
CA VAL A 209 18.03 4.51 -2.76
C VAL A 209 17.34 5.74 -2.18
N TYR A 210 17.99 6.40 -1.22
CA TYR A 210 17.47 7.63 -0.60
C TYR A 210 18.62 8.59 -0.28
N THR A 211 18.32 9.89 -0.20
CA THR A 211 19.34 10.92 0.01
C THR A 211 19.57 11.24 1.49
N ALA A 212 20.59 12.04 1.78
CA ALA A 212 20.80 12.61 3.12
C ALA A 212 19.65 13.55 3.56
N SER A 213 18.97 14.20 2.61
CA SER A 213 17.82 15.08 2.82
C SER A 213 16.63 14.27 3.39
N VAL A 214 16.30 13.15 2.74
CA VAL A 214 15.29 12.19 3.21
C VAL A 214 15.64 11.62 4.57
N LEU A 215 16.90 11.22 4.79
CA LEU A 215 17.32 10.64 6.08
C LEU A 215 17.18 11.63 7.25
N ALA A 216 17.37 12.93 6.99
CA ALA A 216 17.16 13.98 7.99
C ALA A 216 15.66 14.24 8.27
N ALA A 217 14.82 14.22 7.23
CA ALA A 217 13.37 14.45 7.33
C ALA A 217 12.58 13.23 7.87
N ALA A 218 13.03 12.02 7.55
CA ALA A 218 12.45 10.74 7.97
C ALA A 218 13.55 9.76 8.43
N PRO A 219 14.04 9.86 9.69
CA PRO A 219 15.05 8.96 10.23
C PRO A 219 14.64 7.46 10.27
N ASN A 220 13.37 7.16 10.04
CA ASN A 220 12.80 5.82 9.92
C ASN A 220 12.73 5.30 8.47
N ILE A 221 13.33 5.98 7.50
CA ILE A 221 13.21 5.73 6.05
C ILE A 221 13.32 4.24 5.63
N ALA A 222 14.23 3.47 6.23
CA ALA A 222 14.38 2.05 5.90
C ALA A 222 13.13 1.18 6.19
N SER A 223 12.32 1.59 7.17
CA SER A 223 11.01 0.98 7.49
C SER A 223 9.87 1.57 6.67
N LEU A 224 9.95 2.86 6.30
CA LEU A 224 8.99 3.54 5.43
C LEU A 224 9.03 2.99 3.99
N ILE A 225 10.23 2.70 3.48
CA ILE A 225 10.45 2.03 2.19
C ILE A 225 9.88 0.61 2.20
N GLN A 226 10.07 -0.15 3.29
CA GLN A 226 9.49 -1.48 3.41
C GLN A 226 7.96 -1.41 3.46
N LEU A 227 7.38 -0.41 4.15
CA LEU A 227 5.94 -0.19 4.18
C LEU A 227 5.41 0.14 2.78
N ALA A 228 6.12 0.93 1.98
CA ALA A 228 5.74 1.22 0.59
C ALA A 228 5.73 -0.04 -0.29
N VAL A 229 6.70 -0.94 -0.10
CA VAL A 229 6.73 -2.26 -0.76
C VAL A 229 5.57 -3.14 -0.28
N ASP A 230 5.28 -3.16 1.02
CA ASP A 230 4.19 -3.97 1.61
C ASP A 230 2.79 -3.46 1.19
N GLU A 231 2.60 -2.14 1.10
CA GLU A 231 1.38 -1.50 0.58
C GLU A 231 1.22 -1.75 -0.93
N THR A 232 2.30 -1.76 -1.69
CA THR A 232 2.26 -2.08 -3.12
C THR A 232 1.91 -3.56 -3.34
N ASN A 233 2.54 -4.47 -2.59
CA ASN A 233 2.19 -5.90 -2.60
C ASN A 233 0.73 -6.14 -2.18
N GLN A 234 0.23 -5.44 -1.16
CA GLN A 234 -1.18 -5.52 -0.77
C GLN A 234 -2.09 -4.97 -1.87
N SER A 235 -1.71 -3.89 -2.57
CA SER A 235 -2.48 -3.35 -3.70
C SER A 235 -2.62 -4.35 -4.86
N TYR A 236 -1.60 -5.20 -5.07
CA TYR A 236 -1.65 -6.27 -6.06
C TYR A 236 -2.62 -7.38 -5.65
N VAL A 237 -2.55 -7.87 -4.41
CA VAL A 237 -3.51 -8.83 -3.84
C VAL A 237 -4.95 -8.31 -3.92
N ASN A 238 -5.16 -7.05 -3.51
CA ASN A 238 -6.45 -6.35 -3.56
C ASN A 238 -7.06 -6.34 -4.98
N SER A 239 -6.20 -6.27 -6.01
CA SER A 239 -6.60 -6.03 -7.40
C SER A 239 -6.51 -7.26 -8.31
N GLY A 240 -6.08 -8.43 -7.80
CA GLY A 240 -5.88 -9.62 -8.62
C GLY A 240 -4.69 -9.51 -9.58
N ILE A 241 -3.60 -8.90 -9.11
CA ILE A 241 -2.33 -8.79 -9.83
C ILE A 241 -1.36 -9.81 -9.20
N ASN A 242 -0.79 -10.66 -10.04
CA ASN A 242 0.04 -11.79 -9.64
C ASN A 242 1.51 -11.38 -9.63
N ILE A 243 1.82 -10.34 -8.84
CA ILE A 243 3.16 -9.75 -8.70
C ILE A 243 3.53 -9.71 -7.22
N THR A 244 4.81 -9.93 -6.93
CA THR A 244 5.40 -9.62 -5.62
C THR A 244 6.67 -8.80 -5.80
N PHE A 245 6.68 -7.58 -5.28
CA PHE A 245 7.89 -6.79 -5.13
C PHE A 245 8.75 -7.35 -3.99
N ASN A 246 9.96 -7.74 -4.34
CA ASN A 246 11.00 -8.18 -3.42
C ASN A 246 12.04 -7.07 -3.25
N ARG A 247 12.23 -6.58 -2.02
CA ARG A 247 13.16 -5.48 -1.73
C ARG A 247 14.59 -6.02 -1.56
N VAL A 248 15.33 -6.11 -2.67
CA VAL A 248 16.69 -6.66 -2.69
C VAL A 248 17.76 -5.70 -2.13
N TYR A 249 17.49 -4.40 -2.14
CA TYR A 249 18.40 -3.39 -1.60
C TYR A 249 17.67 -2.19 -0.98
N THR A 250 18.24 -1.61 0.06
CA THR A 250 17.89 -0.29 0.58
C THR A 250 19.13 0.37 1.16
N GLY A 251 19.46 1.59 0.72
CA GLY A 251 20.63 2.31 1.24
C GLY A 251 20.72 3.78 0.82
N PRO A 252 21.59 4.57 1.48
CA PRO A 252 21.79 5.96 1.15
C PRO A 252 22.59 6.12 -0.16
N VAL A 253 22.35 7.22 -0.87
CA VAL A 253 23.16 7.64 -2.03
C VAL A 253 23.71 9.05 -1.84
N THR A 254 24.93 9.29 -2.28
CA THR A 254 25.58 10.60 -2.27
C THR A 254 25.01 11.46 -3.40
N TYR A 255 23.85 12.06 -3.14
CA TYR A 255 23.17 12.97 -4.05
C TYR A 255 22.65 14.19 -3.30
N ASN A 256 22.76 15.37 -3.92
CA ASN A 256 22.21 16.62 -3.39
C ASN A 256 21.02 17.03 -4.27
N GLU A 257 19.82 17.01 -3.70
CA GLU A 257 18.58 17.39 -4.35
C GLU A 257 18.50 18.88 -4.68
N ALA A 258 19.17 19.73 -3.89
CA ALA A 258 18.94 21.18 -3.91
C ALA A 258 19.03 21.81 -5.31
N SER A 259 18.07 22.69 -5.60
CA SER A 259 17.96 23.45 -6.86
C SER A 259 17.87 22.57 -8.12
N ARG A 260 17.07 21.51 -8.07
CA ARG A 260 16.75 20.63 -9.21
C ARG A 260 15.23 20.39 -9.29
N SER A 261 14.76 19.91 -10.45
CA SER A 261 13.39 19.38 -10.63
C SER A 261 13.35 17.85 -10.58
N PHE A 262 12.15 17.27 -10.47
CA PHE A 262 11.95 15.82 -10.56
C PHE A 262 12.48 15.21 -11.87
N THR A 263 12.42 15.93 -12.99
CA THR A 263 13.03 15.50 -14.25
C THR A 263 14.55 15.38 -14.13
N GLN A 264 15.20 16.29 -13.38
CA GLN A 264 16.65 16.23 -13.13
C GLN A 264 17.04 15.16 -12.10
N HIS A 265 16.18 14.86 -11.12
CA HIS A 265 16.35 13.68 -10.26
C HIS A 265 16.27 12.38 -11.06
N THR A 266 15.27 12.28 -11.96
CA THR A 266 15.03 11.10 -12.79
C THR A 266 16.18 10.85 -13.78
N ASN A 267 16.66 11.91 -14.43
CA ASN A 267 17.82 11.84 -15.32
C ASN A 267 19.09 11.41 -14.57
N ALA A 268 19.40 12.03 -13.44
CA ALA A 268 20.57 11.68 -12.63
C ALA A 268 20.53 10.26 -12.03
N LEU A 269 19.37 9.60 -12.01
CA LEU A 269 19.23 8.20 -11.59
C LEU A 269 19.35 7.23 -12.77
N ALA A 270 18.85 7.62 -13.95
CA ALA A 270 18.79 6.77 -15.13
C ALA A 270 20.05 6.82 -16.01
N LEU A 271 20.76 7.96 -16.05
CA LEU A 271 22.04 8.10 -16.75
C LEU A 271 23.16 7.35 -16.01
N THR A 272 24.16 6.89 -16.76
CA THR A 272 25.18 5.92 -16.27
C THR A 272 26.60 6.48 -16.23
N ALA A 273 26.77 7.76 -16.56
CA ALA A 273 28.08 8.42 -16.70
C ALA A 273 27.98 9.96 -16.67
N ASP A 274 27.06 10.53 -15.86
CA ASP A 274 26.94 11.99 -15.71
C ASP A 274 27.65 12.53 -14.44
N GLY A 275 28.23 11.64 -13.63
CA GLY A 275 28.89 11.96 -12.36
C GLY A 275 27.93 12.02 -11.17
N LEU A 276 26.64 11.72 -11.36
CA LEU A 276 25.62 11.70 -10.33
C LEU A 276 25.10 10.28 -10.17
N MET A 277 25.21 9.72 -8.96
CA MET A 277 24.64 8.40 -8.61
C MET A 277 25.08 7.22 -9.51
N ASP A 278 26.13 7.34 -10.34
CA ASP A 278 26.63 6.27 -11.23
C ASP A 278 26.82 4.90 -10.51
N ASN A 279 27.19 4.94 -9.22
CA ASN A 279 27.35 3.77 -8.36
C ASN A 279 26.05 2.96 -8.16
N VAL A 280 24.87 3.55 -8.40
CA VAL A 280 23.57 2.91 -8.27
C VAL A 280 23.37 1.87 -9.38
N HIS A 281 23.96 2.03 -10.55
CA HIS A 281 23.96 0.99 -11.60
C HIS A 281 24.79 -0.22 -11.17
N THR A 282 25.91 -0.01 -10.48
CA THR A 282 26.68 -1.09 -9.84
C THR A 282 25.84 -1.80 -8.78
N LEU A 283 25.20 -1.06 -7.86
CA LEU A 283 24.31 -1.64 -6.84
C LEU A 283 23.16 -2.44 -7.48
N ARG A 284 22.52 -1.90 -8.52
CA ARG A 284 21.45 -2.58 -9.27
C ARG A 284 21.90 -3.93 -9.82
N ASN A 285 23.13 -4.01 -10.35
CA ASN A 285 23.70 -5.25 -10.84
C ASN A 285 24.10 -6.20 -9.69
N THR A 286 24.73 -5.68 -8.62
CA THR A 286 25.15 -6.47 -7.44
C THR A 286 23.99 -7.15 -6.71
N TYR A 287 22.84 -6.49 -6.64
CA TYR A 287 21.63 -7.01 -5.95
C TYR A 287 20.57 -7.58 -6.89
N ALA A 288 20.89 -7.75 -8.19
CA ALA A 288 19.98 -8.25 -9.23
C ALA A 288 18.60 -7.55 -9.22
N ALA A 289 18.62 -6.22 -9.22
CA ALA A 289 17.42 -5.40 -9.13
C ALA A 289 16.87 -5.03 -10.52
N ASP A 290 15.69 -5.55 -10.83
CA ASP A 290 14.94 -5.23 -12.04
C ASP A 290 14.61 -3.74 -12.13
N VAL A 291 14.19 -3.15 -11.02
CA VAL A 291 13.76 -1.75 -10.91
C VAL A 291 14.56 -1.03 -9.83
N VAL A 292 14.88 0.24 -10.07
CA VAL A 292 15.46 1.14 -9.07
C VAL A 292 14.53 2.32 -8.81
N LEU A 293 14.27 2.64 -7.54
CA LEU A 293 13.57 3.85 -7.14
C LEU A 293 14.43 4.73 -6.22
N LEU A 294 14.50 6.02 -6.49
CA LEU A 294 15.06 7.04 -5.60
C LEU A 294 13.93 7.68 -4.78
N VAL A 295 14.08 7.69 -3.46
CA VAL A 295 13.27 8.52 -2.59
C VAL A 295 13.96 9.87 -2.40
N VAL A 296 13.22 10.95 -2.61
CA VAL A 296 13.66 12.35 -2.40
C VAL A 296 12.84 13.06 -1.31
N ASN A 297 13.32 14.22 -0.88
CA ASN A 297 12.61 15.16 0.00
C ASN A 297 12.44 16.49 -0.76
N ASP A 298 11.57 16.44 -1.77
CA ASP A 298 11.22 17.56 -2.65
C ASP A 298 9.70 17.55 -2.85
N SER A 299 9.06 18.68 -2.55
CA SER A 299 7.60 18.85 -2.65
C SER A 299 7.13 19.42 -3.99
N GLU A 300 7.99 19.53 -5.01
CA GLU A 300 7.58 19.87 -6.38
C GLU A 300 6.55 18.86 -6.94
N ALA A 301 6.73 17.56 -6.65
CA ALA A 301 5.86 16.48 -7.08
C ALA A 301 5.85 15.31 -6.09
N CYS A 302 4.89 14.39 -6.24
CA CYS A 302 4.89 13.12 -5.51
C CYS A 302 5.76 12.04 -6.18
N GLY A 303 6.00 12.12 -7.49
CA GLY A 303 6.77 11.12 -8.22
C GLY A 303 6.97 11.42 -9.71
N GLN A 304 7.94 10.70 -10.30
CA GLN A 304 8.20 10.65 -11.74
C GLN A 304 8.98 9.37 -12.08
N ALA A 305 8.43 8.53 -12.97
CA ALA A 305 9.18 7.44 -13.59
C ALA A 305 9.99 7.89 -14.83
N ALA A 306 10.99 7.10 -15.22
CA ALA A 306 11.85 7.37 -16.39
C ALA A 306 11.30 6.83 -17.73
N ALA A 307 10.17 6.12 -17.73
CA ALA A 307 9.51 5.64 -18.95
C ALA A 307 8.08 5.17 -18.66
N ILE A 308 7.24 5.09 -19.70
CA ILE A 308 6.02 4.28 -19.69
C ILE A 308 6.29 3.01 -20.50
N ASN A 309 6.12 1.83 -19.89
CA ASN A 309 6.56 0.54 -20.42
C ASN A 309 8.07 0.54 -20.72
N ALA A 310 8.84 0.56 -19.63
CA ALA A 310 10.28 0.65 -19.62
C ALA A 310 10.99 -0.54 -20.28
N THR A 311 12.27 -0.35 -20.57
CA THR A 311 13.21 -1.43 -20.87
C THR A 311 14.16 -1.63 -19.68
N ALA A 312 15.01 -2.65 -19.73
CA ALA A 312 16.05 -2.88 -18.73
C ALA A 312 17.00 -1.68 -18.53
N THR A 313 17.09 -0.75 -19.50
CA THR A 313 17.92 0.47 -19.42
C THR A 313 17.14 1.72 -18.99
N SER A 314 15.81 1.67 -18.87
CA SER A 314 14.97 2.81 -18.43
C SER A 314 14.09 2.51 -17.20
N ALA A 315 14.32 1.39 -16.51
CA ALA A 315 13.57 0.94 -15.33
C ALA A 315 13.93 1.69 -14.03
N PHE A 316 13.77 3.02 -14.05
CA PHE A 316 14.15 3.94 -12.98
C PHE A 316 12.98 4.86 -12.59
N ALA A 317 12.85 5.20 -11.31
CA ALA A 317 11.80 6.10 -10.82
C ALA A 317 12.25 6.97 -9.64
N VAL A 318 11.56 8.08 -9.41
CA VAL A 318 11.76 8.99 -8.29
C VAL A 318 10.42 9.22 -7.58
N ALA A 319 10.39 9.29 -6.25
CA ALA A 319 9.20 9.65 -5.47
C ALA A 319 9.53 10.45 -4.21
N ASP A 320 8.67 11.39 -3.82
CA ASP A 320 8.81 12.09 -2.54
C ASP A 320 8.47 11.17 -1.35
N TYR A 321 9.27 11.28 -0.29
CA TYR A 321 9.14 10.44 0.91
C TYR A 321 7.79 10.60 1.65
N THR A 322 7.03 11.68 1.42
CA THR A 322 5.68 11.82 1.99
C THR A 322 4.60 11.10 1.18
N CYS A 323 4.85 10.81 -0.10
CA CYS A 323 3.88 10.19 -1.01
C CYS A 323 4.03 8.67 -1.16
N ILE A 324 5.19 8.09 -0.81
CA ILE A 324 5.46 6.65 -1.02
C ILE A 324 4.55 5.69 -0.22
N THR A 325 3.93 6.14 0.88
CA THR A 325 3.03 5.33 1.73
C THR A 325 1.72 6.05 2.01
N GLY A 326 0.58 5.35 2.04
CA GLY A 326 -0.77 5.91 2.25
C GLY A 326 -1.32 6.73 1.08
N TYR A 327 -0.44 7.20 0.18
CA TYR A 327 -0.78 7.76 -1.14
C TYR A 327 -0.25 6.91 -2.31
N TYR A 328 0.54 5.88 -2.01
CA TYR A 328 0.94 4.80 -2.90
C TYR A 328 1.79 5.21 -4.13
N SER A 329 2.44 6.37 -4.13
CA SER A 329 3.25 6.83 -5.27
C SER A 329 4.43 5.89 -5.60
N PHE A 330 4.97 5.17 -4.61
CA PHE A 330 5.96 4.11 -4.86
C PHE A 330 5.45 3.03 -5.82
N GLY A 331 4.19 2.62 -5.66
CA GLY A 331 3.53 1.69 -6.58
C GLY A 331 3.18 2.36 -7.90
N HIS A 332 2.71 3.61 -7.88
CA HIS A 332 2.34 4.41 -9.06
C HIS A 332 3.47 4.51 -10.08
N GLU A 333 4.66 4.95 -9.67
CA GLU A 333 5.79 5.15 -10.59
C GLU A 333 6.30 3.83 -11.18
N ILE A 334 6.36 2.76 -10.39
CA ILE A 334 6.75 1.43 -10.90
C ILE A 334 5.61 0.81 -11.74
N GLY A 335 4.37 1.30 -11.60
CA GLY A 335 3.26 1.05 -12.52
C GLY A 335 3.50 1.67 -13.90
N HIS A 336 3.98 2.91 -13.97
CA HIS A 336 4.39 3.52 -15.25
C HIS A 336 5.48 2.70 -15.95
N LEU A 337 6.50 2.25 -15.22
CA LEU A 337 7.56 1.38 -15.78
C LEU A 337 7.00 0.08 -16.38
N GLN A 338 5.83 -0.38 -15.93
CA GLN A 338 5.09 -1.53 -16.47
C GLN A 338 4.02 -1.17 -17.52
N GLY A 339 3.96 0.09 -17.98
CA GLY A 339 3.05 0.54 -19.03
C GLY A 339 1.68 1.00 -18.55
N ALA A 340 1.47 1.14 -17.24
CA ALA A 340 0.25 1.75 -16.71
C ALA A 340 0.21 3.25 -17.01
N ARG A 341 -0.98 3.74 -17.35
CA ARG A 341 -1.31 5.14 -17.69
C ARG A 341 -2.22 5.75 -16.63
N HIS A 342 -2.24 7.08 -16.54
CA HIS A 342 -3.20 7.80 -15.69
C HIS A 342 -4.64 7.58 -16.12
N ASP A 343 -5.61 8.05 -15.34
CA ASP A 343 -7.00 8.02 -15.78
C ASP A 343 -7.23 8.89 -17.03
N ARG A 344 -8.26 8.52 -17.81
CA ARG A 344 -8.51 9.05 -19.16
C ARG A 344 -8.93 10.53 -19.23
N TYR A 345 -9.09 11.21 -18.09
CA TYR A 345 -9.27 12.66 -18.06
C TYR A 345 -7.92 13.39 -18.07
N VAL A 346 -6.87 12.77 -17.55
CA VAL A 346 -5.51 13.30 -17.50
C VAL A 346 -4.71 12.85 -18.73
N ASP A 347 -4.66 11.53 -18.95
CA ASP A 347 -3.89 10.94 -20.05
C ASP A 347 -4.83 10.22 -21.03
N ALA A 348 -4.98 10.81 -22.22
CA ALA A 348 -5.77 10.26 -23.32
C ALA A 348 -4.97 9.32 -24.24
N SER A 349 -3.68 9.07 -23.95
CA SER A 349 -2.81 8.21 -24.77
C SER A 349 -3.21 6.74 -24.68
N THR A 350 -3.56 6.16 -25.82
CA THR A 350 -3.85 4.73 -25.96
C THR A 350 -2.61 3.84 -26.09
N SER A 351 -1.41 4.40 -25.90
CA SER A 351 -0.12 3.72 -26.09
C SER A 351 0.59 3.52 -24.74
N PRO A 352 1.13 2.33 -24.43
CA PRO A 352 1.16 1.13 -25.28
C PRO A 352 -0.11 0.27 -25.22
N TYR A 353 -0.99 0.50 -24.23
CA TYR A 353 -2.22 -0.27 -24.02
C TYR A 353 -3.42 0.66 -23.88
N SER A 354 -4.39 0.57 -24.80
CA SER A 354 -5.59 1.43 -24.80
C SER A 354 -6.54 1.22 -23.62
N TYR A 355 -6.36 0.10 -22.90
CA TYR A 355 -7.06 -0.26 -21.67
C TYR A 355 -6.23 -0.01 -20.41
N GLY A 356 -5.05 0.60 -20.54
CA GLY A 356 -4.06 0.69 -19.47
C GLY A 356 -4.26 1.81 -18.46
N HIS A 357 -5.46 2.38 -18.32
CA HIS A 357 -5.70 3.60 -17.54
C HIS A 357 -6.22 3.35 -16.11
N GLY A 358 -5.97 4.30 -15.21
CA GLY A 358 -6.62 4.36 -13.90
C GLY A 358 -8.14 4.63 -13.99
N PHE A 359 -8.89 4.19 -12.99
CA PHE A 359 -10.35 4.36 -12.90
C PHE A 359 -10.80 5.33 -11.78
N ILE A 360 -11.78 6.16 -12.12
CA ILE A 360 -12.57 7.01 -11.22
C ILE A 360 -14.05 6.63 -11.43
N PRO A 361 -14.80 6.26 -10.36
CA PRO A 361 -16.21 5.92 -10.47
C PRO A 361 -17.08 7.16 -10.71
N ALA A 362 -18.28 6.96 -11.26
CA ALA A 362 -19.26 8.03 -11.48
C ALA A 362 -19.65 8.78 -10.18
N SER A 363 -19.50 8.15 -9.01
CA SER A 363 -19.71 8.78 -7.69
C SER A 363 -18.63 9.82 -7.32
N LYS A 364 -17.46 9.80 -7.97
CA LYS A 364 -16.33 10.71 -7.71
C LYS A 364 -15.84 10.73 -6.24
N THR A 365 -16.06 9.63 -5.50
CA THR A 365 -15.76 9.50 -4.06
C THR A 365 -14.46 8.78 -3.72
N TRP A 366 -13.86 8.07 -4.68
CA TRP A 366 -12.56 7.40 -4.57
C TRP A 366 -11.92 7.30 -5.96
N ARG A 367 -10.66 6.89 -6.05
CA ARG A 367 -9.94 6.68 -7.31
C ARG A 367 -8.85 5.62 -7.17
N THR A 368 -8.53 4.90 -8.25
CA THR A 368 -7.47 3.87 -8.23
C THR A 368 -6.07 4.49 -8.15
N VAL A 369 -5.04 3.66 -7.91
CA VAL A 369 -3.63 4.08 -7.78
C VAL A 369 -3.19 5.00 -8.92
N MET A 370 -3.46 4.66 -10.19
CA MET A 370 -3.03 5.48 -11.34
C MET A 370 -3.87 6.73 -11.61
N SER A 371 -5.01 6.89 -10.95
CA SER A 371 -5.88 8.06 -11.17
C SER A 371 -5.40 9.29 -10.40
N TYR A 372 -5.65 10.49 -10.91
CA TYR A 372 -5.44 11.75 -10.21
C TYR A 372 -6.75 12.36 -9.65
N GLY A 373 -6.63 13.42 -8.84
CA GLY A 373 -7.78 14.17 -8.30
C GLY A 373 -8.48 15.11 -9.28
N ASN A 374 -7.91 15.36 -10.47
CA ASN A 374 -8.32 16.46 -11.36
C ASN A 374 -9.78 16.38 -11.86
N ASN A 375 -10.33 15.16 -11.98
CA ASN A 375 -11.74 14.95 -12.36
C ASN A 375 -12.67 14.82 -11.13
N CYS A 376 -12.15 14.84 -9.89
CA CYS A 376 -12.94 14.62 -8.68
C CYS A 376 -12.34 15.29 -7.43
N SER A 377 -12.86 16.46 -7.07
CA SER A 377 -12.30 17.35 -6.04
C SER A 377 -12.18 16.81 -4.60
N ASN A 378 -12.64 15.58 -4.33
CA ASN A 378 -12.51 14.89 -3.03
C ASN A 378 -12.45 13.34 -3.19
N CYS A 379 -11.90 12.83 -4.29
CA CYS A 379 -11.74 11.38 -4.48
C CYS A 379 -10.45 10.85 -3.83
N THR A 380 -10.60 10.14 -2.71
CA THR A 380 -9.51 9.44 -2.04
C THR A 380 -8.87 8.42 -2.98
N ARG A 381 -7.55 8.48 -3.19
CA ARG A 381 -6.77 7.40 -3.81
C ARG A 381 -6.80 6.20 -2.87
N ILE A 382 -7.37 5.09 -3.34
CA ILE A 382 -7.45 3.82 -2.61
C ILE A 382 -6.34 2.85 -3.07
N GLN A 383 -6.02 1.88 -2.23
CA GLN A 383 -4.99 0.85 -2.47
C GLN A 383 -5.42 -0.23 -3.48
N TYR A 384 -5.95 0.19 -4.63
CA TYR A 384 -6.50 -0.67 -5.66
C TYR A 384 -6.13 -0.12 -7.04
N TRP A 385 -5.79 -1.03 -7.95
CA TRP A 385 -5.57 -0.75 -9.37
C TRP A 385 -6.89 -0.92 -10.13
N SER A 386 -7.00 -0.33 -11.33
CA SER A 386 -8.18 -0.56 -12.16
C SER A 386 -8.23 -2.01 -12.63
N ASN A 387 -9.41 -2.64 -12.46
CA ASN A 387 -9.70 -4.00 -12.87
C ASN A 387 -11.23 -4.17 -12.97
N PRO A 388 -11.79 -4.46 -14.17
CA PRO A 388 -13.23 -4.64 -14.36
C PRO A 388 -13.81 -5.89 -13.67
N LEU A 389 -12.96 -6.86 -13.30
CA LEU A 389 -13.33 -8.12 -12.63
C LEU A 389 -13.29 -8.03 -11.09
N LYS A 390 -13.01 -6.85 -10.55
CA LYS A 390 -12.93 -6.58 -9.09
C LYS A 390 -13.81 -5.38 -8.74
N THR A 391 -14.36 -5.38 -7.53
CA THR A 391 -15.25 -4.32 -7.04
C THR A 391 -14.73 -3.69 -5.75
N TYR A 392 -14.99 -2.40 -5.57
CA TYR A 392 -14.83 -1.68 -4.31
C TYR A 392 -16.16 -0.99 -3.97
N GLY A 393 -16.71 -1.24 -2.78
CA GLY A 393 -18.06 -0.80 -2.40
C GLY A 393 -19.17 -1.31 -3.34
N GLY A 394 -18.97 -2.47 -3.98
CA GLY A 394 -19.89 -3.04 -4.98
C GLY A 394 -19.75 -2.47 -6.39
N VAL A 395 -18.98 -1.40 -6.59
CA VAL A 395 -18.73 -0.79 -7.91
C VAL A 395 -17.52 -1.45 -8.57
N ALA A 396 -17.66 -1.89 -9.82
CA ALA A 396 -16.55 -2.44 -10.61
C ALA A 396 -15.47 -1.38 -10.86
N MET A 397 -14.20 -1.74 -10.71
CA MET A 397 -13.08 -0.78 -10.71
C MET A 397 -12.53 -0.51 -12.12
N GLY A 398 -13.40 -0.37 -13.11
CA GLY A 398 -13.02 -0.05 -14.48
C GLY A 398 -13.78 -0.83 -15.56
N THR A 399 -13.38 -0.64 -16.82
CA THR A 399 -13.91 -1.36 -17.98
C THR A 399 -12.78 -2.06 -18.76
N ALA A 400 -13.04 -3.25 -19.29
CA ALA A 400 -12.05 -4.05 -20.03
C ALA A 400 -11.56 -3.43 -21.37
N LEU A 401 -12.15 -2.30 -21.76
CA LEU A 401 -11.78 -1.53 -22.95
C LEU A 401 -10.83 -0.36 -22.64
N TYR A 402 -10.87 0.17 -21.42
CA TYR A 402 -10.26 1.45 -21.07
C TYR A 402 -9.53 1.47 -19.73
N GLU A 403 -10.06 0.84 -18.67
CA GLU A 403 -9.50 0.93 -17.31
C GLU A 403 -9.27 -0.46 -16.70
N ASP A 404 -8.15 -1.07 -17.09
CA ASP A 404 -7.69 -2.39 -16.65
C ASP A 404 -6.15 -2.38 -16.50
N ASN A 405 -5.65 -1.58 -15.56
CA ASN A 405 -4.24 -1.60 -15.15
C ASN A 405 -3.82 -3.01 -14.73
N ALA A 406 -4.70 -3.76 -14.05
CA ALA A 406 -4.38 -5.09 -13.55
C ALA A 406 -3.98 -6.05 -14.68
N ARG A 407 -4.65 -5.99 -15.84
CA ARG A 407 -4.24 -6.73 -17.04
C ARG A 407 -2.89 -6.28 -17.60
N VAL A 408 -2.62 -4.98 -17.63
CA VAL A 408 -1.32 -4.45 -18.10
C VAL A 408 -0.18 -4.97 -17.23
N LEU A 409 -0.26 -4.76 -15.92
CA LEU A 409 0.79 -5.14 -14.96
C LEU A 409 1.06 -6.65 -15.00
N ASN A 410 0.00 -7.47 -14.99
CA ASN A 410 0.11 -8.92 -15.14
C ASN A 410 0.79 -9.34 -16.48
N LEU A 411 0.50 -8.65 -17.58
CA LEU A 411 1.08 -8.94 -18.90
C LEU A 411 2.58 -8.60 -18.96
N THR A 412 3.00 -7.49 -18.35
CA THR A 412 4.39 -7.02 -18.40
C THR A 412 5.28 -7.59 -17.31
N ALA A 413 4.72 -8.15 -16.23
CA ALA A 413 5.51 -8.62 -15.09
C ALA A 413 6.65 -9.58 -15.46
N PRO A 414 6.48 -10.59 -16.34
CA PRO A 414 7.57 -11.50 -16.72
C PRO A 414 8.68 -10.82 -17.56
N THR A 415 8.40 -9.68 -18.18
CA THR A 415 9.40 -8.88 -18.90
C THR A 415 10.19 -7.99 -17.95
N VAL A 416 9.51 -7.38 -16.96
CA VAL A 416 10.18 -6.53 -15.96
C VAL A 416 11.00 -7.38 -14.99
N ALA A 417 10.50 -8.55 -14.57
CA ALA A 417 11.22 -9.54 -13.74
C ALA A 417 12.36 -10.30 -14.46
N ALA A 418 12.74 -9.84 -15.65
CA ALA A 418 13.85 -10.34 -16.44
C ALA A 418 14.80 -9.19 -16.84
N PHE A 419 14.81 -8.10 -16.06
CA PHE A 419 15.69 -6.96 -16.30
C PHE A 419 17.06 -7.14 -15.64
N ARG A 420 17.24 -8.06 -14.68
CA ARG A 420 18.54 -8.46 -14.11
C ARG A 420 18.68 -9.95 -13.81
#